data_AF-A0A1V0DK30-F1
#
_entry.id   AF-A0A1V0DK30-F1
#
_cell.length_a   1.000
_cell.length_b   1.000
_cell.length_c   1.000
_cell.angle_alpha   90.00
_cell.angle_beta   90.00
_cell.angle_gamma   90.00
#
_symmetry.space_group_name_H-M   'P 1'
#
loop_
_entity.id
_entity.type
_entity.pdbx_description
1 polymer ?
#
loop_
_entity_poly.entity_id
_entity_poly.type
_entity_poly.pdbx_seq_one_letter_code
_entity_poly.pdbx_strand_id
1 'polypeptide(L)'
;WFEHNYPGWYSHFGAFWKAYGQMTDPDDRLLITKELGGLPVFCQVCQLPAIFPRPNASIGTRMEKDGKTYTFCSPACQWIFEREPAHYSGFKGFYDLYDRMDLADVVLDMGYVRGDGKTLIAQP
;
A
#
# COMPACT_ATOMS: atom_id res chain seq x y z
N TRP A 1 0.08 1.21 25.85
CA TRP A 1 -0.18 -0.20 25.46
C TRP A 1 0.86 -0.72 24.46
N PHE A 2 1.06 -0.08 23.28
CA PHE A 2 2.01 -0.59 22.27
C PHE A 2 3.44 -0.78 22.78
N GLU A 3 4.08 0.27 23.31
CA GLU A 3 5.47 0.17 23.80
C GLU A 3 5.63 -0.88 24.92
N HIS A 4 4.60 -1.09 25.73
CA HIS A 4 4.62 -2.10 26.79
C HIS A 4 4.59 -3.53 26.24
N ASN A 5 3.78 -3.80 25.21
CA ASN A 5 3.64 -5.14 24.63
C ASN A 5 4.67 -5.41 23.51
N TYR A 6 5.22 -4.35 22.92
CA TYR A 6 6.20 -4.40 21.84
C TYR A 6 7.30 -3.37 22.13
N PRO A 7 8.26 -3.67 23.02
CA PRO A 7 9.36 -2.76 23.33
C PRO A 7 10.12 -2.33 22.07
N GLY A 8 10.32 -1.02 21.89
CA GLY A 8 10.88 -0.42 20.67
C GLY A 8 9.84 -0.07 19.60
N TRP A 9 8.54 -0.28 19.84
CA TRP A 9 7.51 0.16 18.90
C TRP A 9 7.55 1.67 18.66
N TYR A 10 7.69 2.46 19.73
CA TYR A 10 7.63 3.91 19.62
C TYR A 10 8.85 4.48 18.87
N SER A 11 10.03 3.89 19.02
CA SER A 11 11.23 4.32 18.28
C SER A 11 11.10 4.07 16.77
N HIS A 12 10.34 3.06 16.36
CA HIS A 12 10.12 2.73 14.95
C HIS A 12 8.89 3.42 14.33
N PHE A 13 7.78 3.52 15.05
CA PHE A 13 6.49 3.95 14.49
C PHE A 13 5.97 5.27 15.09
N GLY A 14 6.50 5.71 16.23
CA GLY A 14 5.96 6.87 16.95
C GLY A 14 6.02 8.17 16.15
N ALA A 15 7.15 8.42 15.47
CA ALA A 15 7.31 9.61 14.63
C ALA A 15 6.32 9.62 13.46
N PHE A 16 6.13 8.48 12.79
CA PHE A 16 5.16 8.32 11.71
C PHE A 16 3.75 8.66 12.18
N TRP A 17 3.29 8.07 13.29
CA TRP A 17 1.93 8.30 13.79
C TRP A 17 1.72 9.72 14.32
N LYS A 18 2.76 10.38 14.87
CA LYS A 18 2.68 11.79 15.22
C LYS A 18 2.50 12.69 13.99
N ALA A 19 3.25 12.43 12.92
CA ALA A 19 3.11 13.17 11.68
C ALA A 19 1.73 12.89 11.03
N TYR A 20 1.30 11.63 11.00
CA TYR A 20 -0.01 11.26 10.48
C TYR A 20 -1.17 11.94 11.24
N GLY A 21 -1.08 12.04 12.57
CA GLY A 21 -2.09 12.74 13.38
C GLY A 21 -2.25 14.23 13.06
N GLN A 22 -1.26 14.85 12.42
CA GLN A 22 -1.32 16.23 11.93
C GLN A 22 -2.02 16.34 10.56
N MET A 23 -2.29 15.23 9.87
CA MET A 23 -2.88 15.19 8.53
C MET A 23 -4.38 14.87 8.56
N THR A 24 -5.08 15.37 9.59
CA THR A 24 -6.51 15.10 9.79
C THR A 24 -7.41 16.24 9.29
N ASP A 25 -6.86 17.44 9.13
CA ASP A 25 -7.59 18.59 8.61
C ASP A 25 -7.60 18.56 7.07
N PRO A 26 -8.78 18.53 6.41
CA PRO A 26 -8.85 18.57 4.95
C PRO A 26 -8.31 19.88 4.35
N ASP A 27 -8.30 20.99 5.08
CA ASP A 27 -7.80 22.28 4.57
C ASP A 27 -6.28 22.30 4.39
N ASP A 28 -5.55 21.45 5.14
CA ASP A 28 -4.10 21.30 5.01
C ASP A 28 -3.71 20.58 3.70
N ARG A 29 -4.64 19.86 3.07
CA ARG A 29 -4.44 19.11 1.82
C ARG A 29 -3.24 18.15 1.86
N LEU A 30 -2.94 17.63 3.05
CA LEU A 30 -1.89 16.66 3.28
C LEU A 30 -2.45 15.24 3.16
N LEU A 31 -1.74 14.41 2.40
CA LEU A 31 -2.05 12.99 2.28
C LEU A 31 -0.76 12.20 2.53
N ILE A 32 -0.77 11.31 3.51
CA ILE A 32 0.41 10.54 3.86
C ILE A 32 0.95 9.72 2.69
N THR A 33 0.06 9.20 1.84
CA THR A 33 0.43 8.45 0.65
C THR A 33 1.20 9.33 -0.35
N LYS A 34 0.83 10.59 -0.49
CA LYS A 34 1.56 11.54 -1.34
C LYS A 34 2.94 11.87 -0.78
N GLU A 35 3.04 12.11 0.53
CA GLU A 35 4.32 12.37 1.21
C GLU A 35 5.29 11.18 1.14
N LEU A 36 4.76 9.95 1.03
CA LEU A 36 5.53 8.73 0.85
C LEU A 36 5.84 8.40 -0.63
N GLY A 37 5.44 9.26 -1.58
CA GLY A 37 5.69 9.06 -3.01
C GLY A 37 4.66 8.19 -3.73
N GLY A 38 3.52 7.91 -3.12
CA GLY A 38 2.41 7.12 -3.65
C GLY A 38 1.99 5.98 -2.72
N LEU A 39 1.07 5.15 -3.21
CA LEU A 39 0.80 3.86 -2.57
C LEU A 39 2.02 2.93 -2.70
N PRO A 40 2.23 1.99 -1.78
CA PRO A 40 3.22 0.96 -1.95
C PRO A 40 2.80 0.01 -3.08
N VAL A 41 3.79 -0.58 -3.75
CA VAL A 41 3.56 -1.73 -4.64
C VAL A 41 2.99 -2.91 -3.85
N PHE A 42 2.06 -3.65 -4.46
CA PHE A 42 1.38 -4.78 -3.83
C PHE A 42 2.01 -6.11 -4.26
N CYS A 43 2.04 -7.07 -3.34
CA CYS A 43 2.56 -8.41 -3.59
C CYS A 43 1.67 -9.18 -4.56
N GLN A 44 2.26 -9.79 -5.61
CA GLN A 44 1.54 -10.59 -6.60
C GLN A 44 0.87 -11.83 -5.99
N VAL A 45 1.36 -12.35 -4.86
CA VAL A 45 0.78 -13.53 -4.22
C VAL A 45 -0.31 -13.14 -3.23
N CYS A 46 0.06 -12.43 -2.16
CA CYS A 46 -0.85 -12.19 -1.04
C CYS A 46 -1.63 -10.86 -1.11
N GLN A 47 -1.38 -10.02 -2.10
CA GLN A 47 -1.99 -8.69 -2.28
C GLN A 47 -1.68 -7.67 -1.17
N LEU A 48 -0.83 -8.02 -0.20
CA LEU A 48 -0.42 -7.07 0.82
C LEU A 48 0.64 -6.10 0.27
N PRO A 49 0.68 -4.85 0.77
CA PRO A 49 1.76 -3.92 0.51
C PRO A 49 3.16 -4.50 0.74
N ALA A 50 4.10 -4.29 -0.18
CA ALA A 50 5.49 -4.76 -0.07
C ALA A 50 6.35 -3.85 0.82
N ILE A 51 5.87 -3.56 2.04
CA ILE A 51 6.53 -2.69 3.03
C ILE A 51 6.88 -3.42 4.33
N PHE A 52 6.83 -4.76 4.33
CA PHE A 52 7.09 -5.57 5.52
C PHE A 52 8.58 -5.84 5.75
N PRO A 53 9.02 -5.95 7.01
CA PRO A 53 8.24 -5.74 8.24
C PRO A 53 8.01 -4.26 8.58
N ARG A 54 8.78 -3.35 7.98
CA ARG A 54 8.63 -1.89 8.13
C ARG A 54 9.02 -1.17 6.84
N PRO A 55 8.47 0.03 6.57
CA PRO A 55 8.81 0.79 5.37
C PRO A 55 10.31 1.04 5.19
N ASN A 56 11.04 1.26 6.29
CA ASN A 56 12.49 1.50 6.28
C ASN A 56 13.37 0.24 6.27
N ALA A 57 12.76 -0.95 6.29
CA ALA A 57 13.46 -2.23 6.38
C ALA A 57 12.76 -3.29 5.53
N SER A 58 12.13 -2.88 4.42
CA SER A 58 11.37 -3.79 3.57
C SER A 58 12.25 -4.91 3.03
N ILE A 59 11.75 -6.14 3.08
CA ILE A 59 12.39 -7.32 2.49
C ILE A 59 11.75 -7.74 1.15
N GLY A 60 10.97 -6.83 0.56
CA GLY A 60 10.30 -7.09 -0.71
C GLY A 60 11.28 -7.42 -1.84
N THR A 61 10.85 -8.28 -2.75
CA THR A 61 11.62 -8.68 -3.94
C THR A 61 10.82 -8.41 -5.20
N ARG A 62 11.50 -8.43 -6.35
CA ARG A 62 10.86 -8.29 -7.68
C ARG A 62 11.46 -9.28 -8.66
N MET A 63 10.67 -9.67 -9.65
CA MET A 63 11.07 -10.55 -10.74
C MET A 63 10.44 -10.09 -12.04
N GLU A 64 11.22 -10.07 -13.13
CA GLU A 64 10.69 -9.90 -14.47
C GLU A 64 10.43 -11.27 -15.10
N LYS A 65 9.25 -11.46 -15.69
CA LYS A 65 8.88 -12.67 -16.41
C LYS A 65 7.86 -12.33 -17.49
N ASP A 66 8.10 -12.79 -18.71
CA ASP A 66 7.22 -12.59 -19.87
C ASP A 66 6.88 -11.10 -20.13
N GLY A 67 7.85 -10.20 -19.93
CA GLY A 67 7.68 -8.76 -20.10
C GLY A 67 6.87 -8.05 -19.00
N LYS A 68 6.45 -8.77 -17.94
CA LYS A 68 5.80 -8.20 -16.75
C LYS A 68 6.75 -8.22 -15.56
N THR A 69 6.72 -7.14 -14.78
CA THR A 69 7.40 -7.07 -13.48
C THR A 69 6.44 -7.48 -12.38
N TYR A 70 6.78 -8.55 -11.67
CA TYR A 70 6.08 -9.03 -10.49
C TYR A 70 6.80 -8.57 -9.23
N THR A 71 6.04 -8.13 -8.23
CA THR A 71 6.58 -7.72 -6.92
C THR A 71 6.09 -8.66 -5.83
N PHE A 72 6.91 -8.92 -4.83
CA PHE A 72 6.60 -9.81 -3.72
C PHE A 72 6.95 -9.14 -2.39
N CYS A 73 6.10 -9.31 -1.36
CA CYS A 73 6.39 -8.74 -0.04
C CYS A 73 7.48 -9.49 0.75
N SER A 74 7.90 -10.66 0.27
CA SER A 74 8.94 -11.49 0.88
C SER A 74 9.49 -12.52 -0.11
N PRO A 75 10.70 -13.09 0.16
CA PRO A 75 11.23 -14.22 -0.59
C PRO A 75 10.31 -15.45 -0.60
N ALA A 76 9.53 -15.66 0.48
CA ALA A 76 8.57 -16.75 0.56
C ALA A 76 7.43 -16.57 -0.46
N CYS A 77 6.91 -15.36 -0.62
CA CYS A 77 5.90 -15.09 -1.65
C CYS A 77 6.46 -15.28 -3.06
N GLN A 78 7.70 -14.86 -3.33
CA GLN A 78 8.34 -15.14 -4.61
C GLN A 78 8.48 -16.65 -4.86
N TRP A 79 8.93 -17.41 -3.85
CA TRP A 79 9.07 -18.87 -3.93
C TRP A 79 7.74 -19.58 -4.25
N ILE A 80 6.61 -19.08 -3.72
CA ILE A 80 5.26 -19.59 -4.02
C ILE A 80 4.93 -19.31 -5.49
N PHE A 81 5.15 -18.07 -5.95
CA PHE A 81 4.87 -17.67 -7.32
C PHE A 81 5.67 -18.48 -8.35
N GLU A 82 6.96 -18.72 -8.10
CA GLU A 82 7.82 -19.48 -9.01
C GLU A 82 7.36 -20.93 -9.20
N ARG A 83 6.63 -21.50 -8.22
CA ARG A 83 6.09 -22.87 -8.27
C ARG A 83 4.74 -22.94 -8.94
N GLU A 84 3.87 -21.98 -8.66
CA GLU A 84 2.49 -21.98 -9.13
C GLU A 84 2.14 -20.69 -9.89
N PRO A 85 2.93 -20.27 -10.91
CA PRO A 85 2.76 -18.96 -11.53
C PRO A 85 1.39 -18.81 -12.20
N ALA A 86 0.84 -19.90 -12.73
CA ALA A 86 -0.49 -19.89 -13.35
C ALA A 86 -1.60 -19.44 -12.39
N HIS A 87 -1.46 -19.66 -11.08
CA HIS A 87 -2.44 -19.23 -10.09
C HIS A 87 -2.37 -17.75 -9.75
N TYR A 88 -1.21 -17.12 -9.98
CA TYR A 88 -0.95 -15.76 -9.50
C TYR A 88 -0.71 -14.75 -10.62
N SER A 89 -0.46 -15.18 -11.87
CA SER A 89 -0.22 -14.24 -12.98
C SER A 89 -1.47 -13.62 -13.58
N GLY A 90 -2.65 -14.21 -13.35
CA GLY A 90 -3.86 -13.89 -14.12
C GLY A 90 -4.63 -12.64 -13.68
N PHE A 91 -4.45 -12.17 -12.43
CA PHE A 91 -5.18 -11.00 -11.93
C PHE A 91 -4.37 -9.70 -12.14
N LYS A 92 -5.11 -8.59 -12.21
CA LYS A 92 -4.55 -7.23 -12.27
C LYS A 92 -4.51 -6.63 -10.86
N GLY A 93 -3.35 -6.14 -10.44
CA GLY A 93 -3.22 -5.39 -9.19
C GLY A 93 -3.71 -3.94 -9.33
N PHE A 94 -3.67 -3.19 -8.23
CA PHE A 94 -4.07 -1.77 -8.21
C PHE A 94 -3.40 -0.95 -9.32
N TYR A 95 -2.08 -1.07 -9.46
CA TYR A 95 -1.33 -0.34 -10.48
C TYR A 95 -1.53 -0.85 -11.91
N ASP A 96 -1.92 -2.12 -12.10
CA ASP A 96 -2.31 -2.60 -13.43
C ASP A 96 -3.63 -1.94 -13.91
N LEU A 97 -4.44 -1.42 -12.99
CA LEU A 97 -5.73 -0.79 -13.25
C LEU A 97 -5.65 0.75 -13.28
N TYR A 98 -4.87 1.34 -12.37
CA TYR A 98 -4.94 2.75 -12.03
C TYR A 98 -3.62 3.52 -12.19
N ASP A 99 -2.60 2.93 -12.83
CA ASP A 99 -1.35 3.67 -13.11
C ASP A 99 -1.64 4.98 -13.85
N ARG A 100 -1.05 6.07 -13.37
CA ARG A 100 -1.21 7.46 -13.87
C ARG A 100 -2.59 8.09 -13.71
N MET A 101 -3.55 7.44 -13.06
CA MET A 101 -4.82 8.09 -12.71
C MET A 101 -4.65 8.98 -11.47
N ASP A 102 -5.41 10.08 -11.42
CA ASP A 102 -5.51 10.89 -10.21
C ASP A 102 -6.24 10.12 -9.12
N LEU A 103 -5.82 10.26 -7.86
CA LEU A 103 -6.40 9.52 -6.74
C LEU A 103 -7.89 9.85 -6.54
N ALA A 104 -8.31 11.09 -6.79
CA ALA A 104 -9.73 11.45 -6.69
C ALA A 104 -10.55 10.73 -7.77
N ASP A 105 -10.02 10.61 -8.99
CA ASP A 105 -10.68 9.87 -10.07
C ASP A 105 -10.77 8.37 -9.75
N VAL A 106 -9.74 7.78 -9.14
CA VAL A 106 -9.78 6.38 -8.66
C VAL A 106 -10.85 6.18 -7.60
N VAL A 107 -10.96 7.09 -6.63
CA VAL A 107 -12.00 7.04 -5.59
C VAL A 107 -13.40 7.08 -6.20
N LEU A 108 -13.60 7.94 -7.21
CA LEU A 108 -14.87 8.07 -7.90
C LEU A 108 -15.20 6.82 -8.74
N ASP A 109 -14.23 6.29 -9.49
CA ASP A 109 -14.36 5.04 -10.26
C ASP A 109 -14.76 3.86 -9.36
N MET A 110 -14.13 3.74 -8.19
CA MET A 110 -14.43 2.69 -7.22
C MET A 110 -15.73 2.94 -6.41
N GLY A 111 -16.37 4.10 -6.57
CA GLY A 111 -17.60 4.46 -5.86
C GLY A 111 -17.39 4.70 -4.36
N TYR A 112 -16.21 5.15 -3.93
CA TYR A 112 -15.85 5.34 -2.52
C TYR A 112 -16.23 6.71 -1.95
N VAL A 113 -17.36 7.23 -2.41
CA VAL A 113 -18.02 8.44 -1.90
C VAL A 113 -19.34 8.07 -1.22
N ARG A 114 -19.75 8.88 -0.23
CA ARG A 114 -21.03 8.74 0.45
C ARG A 114 -22.18 9.12 -0.49
N GLY A 115 -23.41 8.96 -0.02
CA GLY A 115 -24.62 9.26 -0.81
C GLY A 115 -24.78 10.71 -1.28
N ASP A 116 -23.97 11.64 -0.75
CA ASP A 116 -23.93 13.03 -1.21
C ASP A 116 -23.02 13.26 -2.43
N GLY A 117 -22.32 12.20 -2.90
CA GLY A 117 -21.49 12.21 -4.10
C GLY A 117 -20.18 12.98 -3.98
N LYS A 118 -19.84 13.49 -2.79
CA LYS A 118 -18.65 14.34 -2.58
C LYS A 118 -17.87 14.00 -1.33
N THR A 119 -18.51 13.49 -0.29
CA THR A 119 -17.83 13.15 0.95
C THR A 119 -17.21 11.77 0.83
N LEU A 120 -15.92 11.65 1.11
CA LEU A 120 -15.24 10.36 1.09
C LEU A 120 -15.82 9.41 2.15
N ILE A 121 -15.88 8.11 1.83
CA ILE A 121 -16.22 7.09 2.83
C ILE A 121 -15.10 6.99 3.87
N ALA A 122 -13.86 6.85 3.41
CA ALA A 122 -12.66 6.83 4.26
C ALA A 122 -12.40 8.22 4.87
N GLN A 123 -11.97 8.26 6.13
CA GLN A 123 -11.57 9.47 6.86
C GLN A 123 -10.32 9.17 7.69
N PRO A 124 -9.36 10.11 7.79
CA PRO A 124 -8.13 9.93 8.57
C PRO A 124 -8.35 10.00 10.09
#